data_AF-A0A9N7MX82-F1
#
_entry.id   AF-A0A9N7MX82-F1
#
_cell.length_a   1.000
_cell.length_b   1.000
_cell.length_c   1.000
_cell.angle_alpha   90.00
_cell.angle_beta   90.00
_cell.angle_gamma   90.00
#
_symmetry.space_group_name_H-M   'P 1'
#
loop_
_entity.id
_entity.type
_entity.pdbx_description
1 polymer ?
#
loop_
_entity_poly.entity_id
_entity_poly.type
_entity_poly.pdbx_seq_one_letter_code
_entity_poly.pdbx_strand_id
1 'polypeptide(L)'
;MEEFEAVEVHGVLKSELDKYLDDECEKMTQVSFDILYWWKTTGSKYPTLSRMARDVLAIPASTVASESAFSTGGRVVDHFRSSLTPKLIEALICAQD
;
A
#
# COMPACT_ATOMS: atom_id res chain seq x y z
N MET A 1 -35.08 12.96 45.02
CA MET A 1 -34.62 11.88 44.13
C MET A 1 -34.56 12.53 42.76
N GLU A 2 -33.41 13.11 42.44
CA GLU A 2 -33.23 13.79 41.15
C GLU A 2 -33.12 12.75 40.05
N GLU A 3 -33.99 12.90 39.06
CA GLU A 3 -33.99 12.15 37.83
C GLU A 3 -32.79 12.63 37.02
N PHE A 4 -31.76 11.78 36.90
CA PHE A 4 -30.65 12.05 36.00
C PHE A 4 -31.16 11.85 34.57
N GLU A 5 -31.47 12.97 33.90
CA GLU A 5 -31.66 12.98 32.46
C GLU A 5 -30.29 12.71 31.83
N ALA A 6 -30.15 11.54 31.21
CA ALA A 6 -28.95 11.19 30.47
C ALA A 6 -28.82 12.16 29.31
N VAL A 7 -27.86 13.08 29.39
CA VAL A 7 -27.49 13.95 28.28
C VAL A 7 -27.01 13.04 27.14
N GLU A 8 -27.82 12.92 26.10
CA GLU A 8 -27.41 12.29 24.85
C GLU A 8 -26.17 13.02 24.34
N VAL A 9 -25.02 12.37 24.49
CA VAL A 9 -23.76 12.82 23.87
C VAL A 9 -24.00 12.75 22.38
N HIS A 10 -24.21 13.92 21.76
CA HIS A 10 -24.29 14.12 20.32
C HIS A 10 -23.29 13.17 19.63
N GLY A 11 -23.83 12.11 19.01
CA GLY A 11 -23.07 10.92 18.66
C GLY A 11 -21.79 11.31 17.92
N VAL A 12 -20.64 11.03 18.54
CA VAL A 12 -19.33 11.20 17.91
C VAL A 12 -19.41 10.50 16.57
N LEU A 13 -19.35 11.28 15.48
CA LEU A 13 -19.34 10.72 14.14
C LEU A 13 -18.12 9.79 14.05
N LYS A 14 -18.36 8.47 14.03
CA LYS A 14 -17.28 7.48 13.96
C LYS A 14 -16.40 7.78 12.76
N SER A 15 -15.10 7.88 13.00
CA SER A 15 -14.13 8.06 11.94
C SER A 15 -14.13 6.84 11.01
N GLU A 16 -13.53 7.00 9.84
CA GLU A 16 -13.32 5.88 8.93
C GLU A 16 -12.55 4.73 9.58
N LEU A 17 -11.58 5.06 10.45
CA LEU A 17 -10.79 4.11 11.23
C LEU A 17 -11.65 3.37 12.24
N ASP A 18 -12.48 4.08 13.00
CA ASP A 18 -13.38 3.46 13.98
C ASP A 18 -14.32 2.47 13.29
N LYS A 19 -14.87 2.84 12.14
CA LYS A 19 -15.75 1.96 11.33
C LYS A 19 -15.01 0.72 10.83
N TYR A 20 -13.77 0.87 10.35
CA TYR A 20 -12.96 -0.25 9.90
C TYR A 20 -12.60 -1.22 11.03
N LEU A 21 -12.34 -0.70 12.23
CA LEU A 21 -12.01 -1.52 13.40
C LEU A 21 -13.24 -2.22 14.01
N ASP A 22 -14.43 -1.62 13.88
CA ASP A 22 -15.70 -2.20 14.35
C ASP A 22 -16.31 -3.22 13.37
N ASP A 23 -15.91 -3.16 12.10
CA ASP A 23 -16.38 -4.06 11.05
C ASP A 23 -15.96 -5.52 11.33
N GLU A 24 -16.79 -6.48 10.92
CA GLU A 24 -16.41 -7.89 11.00
C GLU A 24 -15.20 -8.17 10.09
N CYS A 25 -14.21 -8.88 10.65
CA CYS A 25 -13.08 -9.36 9.86
C CYS A 25 -13.57 -10.29 8.74
N GLU A 26 -13.13 -10.01 7.52
CA GLU A 26 -13.36 -10.88 6.38
C GLU A 26 -12.82 -12.29 6.66
N LYS A 27 -13.65 -13.29 6.43
CA LYS A 27 -13.25 -14.68 6.65
C LYS A 27 -12.23 -15.05 5.59
N MET A 28 -10.97 -15.20 6.02
CA MET A 28 -9.85 -15.65 5.20
C MET A 28 -10.05 -17.13 4.81
N THR A 29 -11.00 -17.38 3.92
CA THR A 29 -11.38 -18.71 3.42
C THR A 29 -10.56 -19.12 2.21
N GLN A 30 -9.79 -18.20 1.63
CA GLN A 30 -8.99 -18.42 0.44
C GLN A 30 -7.51 -18.61 0.77
N VAL A 31 -6.88 -19.58 0.11
CA VAL A 31 -5.45 -19.93 0.27
C VAL A 31 -4.53 -18.77 -0.15
N SER A 32 -4.99 -17.92 -1.07
CA SER A 32 -4.29 -16.72 -1.52
C SER A 32 -5.23 -15.51 -1.40
N PHE A 33 -4.99 -14.67 -0.40
CA PHE A 33 -5.71 -13.41 -0.26
C PHE A 33 -4.85 -12.26 -0.77
N ASP A 34 -5.36 -11.56 -1.78
CA ASP A 34 -4.73 -10.34 -2.29
C ASP A 34 -5.22 -9.12 -1.50
N ILE A 35 -4.41 -8.70 -0.52
CA ILE A 35 -4.69 -7.55 0.33
C ILE A 35 -4.79 -6.23 -0.46
N LEU A 36 -4.01 -6.07 -1.54
CA LEU A 36 -4.04 -4.85 -2.36
C LEU A 36 -5.31 -4.80 -3.20
N TYR A 37 -5.73 -5.94 -3.75
CA TYR A 37 -7.01 -6.05 -4.43
C TYR A 37 -8.18 -5.79 -3.49
N TRP A 38 -8.13 -6.32 -2.26
CA TRP A 38 -9.17 -6.07 -1.26
C TRP A 38 -9.31 -4.57 -0.93
N TRP A 39 -8.20 -3.86 -0.68
CA TRP A 39 -8.25 -2.41 -0.45
C TRP A 39 -8.74 -1.63 -1.68
N LYS A 40 -8.46 -2.12 -2.88
CA LYS A 40 -8.99 -1.54 -4.13
C LYS A 40 -10.51 -1.69 -4.24
N THR A 41 -11.07 -2.84 -3.85
CA THR A 41 -12.52 -3.07 -3.90
C THR A 41 -13.27 -2.41 -2.75
N THR A 42 -12.67 -2.34 -1.56
CA THR A 42 -13.27 -1.76 -0.34
C THR A 42 -13.04 -0.25 -0.24
N GLY A 43 -12.25 0.34 -1.13
CA GLY A 43 -11.89 1.76 -1.10
C GLY A 43 -13.06 2.74 -1.22
N SER A 44 -14.23 2.31 -1.72
CA SER A 44 -15.45 3.14 -1.69
C SER A 44 -16.04 3.26 -0.28
N LYS A 45 -15.89 2.23 0.56
CA LYS A 45 -16.29 2.22 1.98
C LYS A 45 -15.29 3.00 2.82
N TYR A 46 -14.02 2.88 2.47
CA TYR A 46 -12.88 3.45 3.20
C TYR A 46 -11.94 4.24 2.27
N PRO A 47 -12.32 5.44 1.80
CA PRO A 47 -11.54 6.18 0.80
C PRO A 47 -10.20 6.72 1.32
N THR A 48 -10.12 7.14 2.58
CA THR A 48 -8.88 7.69 3.16
C THR A 48 -7.95 6.57 3.56
N LEU A 49 -8.46 5.56 4.26
CA LEU A 49 -7.70 4.40 4.71
C LEU A 49 -7.21 3.55 3.56
N SER A 50 -8.00 3.34 2.50
CA SER A 50 -7.54 2.58 1.33
C SER A 50 -6.35 3.25 0.64
N ARG A 51 -6.31 4.59 0.61
CA ARG A 51 -5.15 5.34 0.13
C ARG A 51 -3.94 5.14 1.02
N MET A 52 -4.11 5.27 2.34
CA MET A 52 -3.02 5.05 3.31
C MET A 52 -2.51 3.61 3.26
N ALA A 53 -3.41 2.63 3.22
CA ALA A 53 -3.07 1.22 3.17
C ALA A 53 -2.31 0.87 1.89
N ARG A 54 -2.70 1.41 0.74
CA ARG A 54 -1.94 1.24 -0.51
C ARG A 54 -0.52 1.78 -0.38
N ASP A 55 -0.36 2.98 0.19
CA ASP A 55 0.95 3.61 0.33
C ASP A 55 1.85 2.82 1.31
N VAL A 56 1.29 2.28 2.39
CA VAL A 56 2.02 1.47 3.38
C VAL A 56 2.36 0.07 2.84
N LEU A 57 1.42 -0.59 2.18
CA LEU A 57 1.58 -1.96 1.68
C LEU A 57 2.43 -2.04 0.40
N ALA A 58 2.60 -0.93 -0.33
CA ALA A 58 3.48 -0.87 -1.49
C ALA A 58 4.98 -0.85 -1.12
N ILE A 59 5.32 -0.67 0.15
CA ILE A 59 6.70 -0.66 0.62
C ILE A 59 7.25 -2.10 0.58
N PRO A 60 8.32 -2.37 -0.19
CA PRO A 60 8.95 -3.69 -0.20
C PRO A 60 9.41 -4.07 1.21
N ALA A 61 9.08 -5.29 1.65
CA ALA A 61 9.52 -5.78 2.95
C ALA A 61 11.05 -5.99 3.06
N SER A 62 11.76 -6.02 1.92
CA SER A 62 13.22 -6.16 1.88
C SER A 62 13.86 -5.38 0.74
N THR A 63 15.15 -5.06 0.90
CA THR A 63 16.00 -4.45 -0.13
C THR A 63 16.35 -5.40 -1.28
N VAL A 64 16.06 -6.71 -1.13
CA VAL A 64 16.43 -7.74 -2.12
C VAL A 64 15.82 -7.47 -3.50
N ALA A 65 14.61 -6.89 -3.56
CA ALA A 65 14.01 -6.47 -4.83
C ALA A 65 14.83 -5.35 -5.50
N SER A 66 15.32 -4.37 -4.72
CA SER A 66 16.18 -3.29 -5.20
C SER A 66 17.56 -3.80 -5.62
N GLU A 67 18.14 -4.74 -4.87
CA GLU A 67 19.43 -5.37 -5.20
C GLU A 67 19.33 -6.26 -6.45
N SER A 68 18.20 -6.94 -6.66
CA SER A 68 17.95 -7.72 -7.88
C SER A 68 17.80 -6.82 -9.12
N ALA A 69 17.05 -5.73 -9.01
CA ALA A 69 16.95 -4.72 -10.06
C ALA A 69 18.32 -4.08 -10.36
N PHE A 70 19.10 -3.77 -9.33
CA PHE A 70 20.45 -3.21 -9.48
C PHE A 70 21.46 -4.22 -10.05
N SER A 71 21.39 -5.49 -9.65
CA SER A 71 22.25 -6.57 -10.15
C SER A 71 21.99 -6.86 -11.63
N THR A 72 20.71 -6.82 -12.04
CA THR A 72 20.32 -6.88 -13.45
C THR A 72 20.86 -5.66 -14.21
N GLY A 73 20.73 -4.46 -13.63
CA GLY A 73 21.33 -3.24 -14.17
C GLY A 73 22.86 -3.32 -14.33
N GLY A 74 23.58 -3.85 -13.35
CA GLY A 74 25.03 -4.02 -13.39
C GLY A 74 25.50 -4.94 -14.51
N ARG A 75 24.74 -6.01 -14.81
CA ARG A 75 25.02 -6.93 -15.93
C ARG A 75 24.74 -6.32 -17.30
N VAL A 76 23.72 -5.46 -17.41
CA VAL A 76 23.42 -4.72 -18.66
C VAL A 76 24.44 -3.62 -18.93
N VAL A 77 25.06 -3.07 -17.86
CA VAL A 77 26.04 -1.99 -17.96
C VAL A 77 27.44 -2.44 -18.41
N ASP A 78 27.82 -3.70 -18.21
CA ASP A 78 29.21 -4.18 -18.37
C ASP A 78 29.68 -4.29 -19.84
N HIS A 79 28.79 -4.60 -20.80
CA HIS A 79 29.20 -4.83 -22.20
C HIS A 79 28.75 -3.76 -23.21
N PHE A 80 27.73 -2.96 -22.91
CA PHE A 80 27.15 -1.99 -23.86
C PHE A 80 27.54 -0.52 -23.61
N ARG A 81 28.25 -0.20 -22.52
CA ARG A 81 28.30 1.18 -21.97
C ARG A 81 29.63 1.88 -21.85
N SER A 82 30.66 1.46 -22.57
CA SER A 82 31.85 2.33 -22.71
C SER A 82 31.53 3.69 -23.38
N SER A 83 30.32 3.88 -23.92
CA SER A 83 29.92 5.06 -24.75
C SER A 83 28.65 5.82 -24.29
N LEU A 84 27.88 5.33 -23.31
CA LEU A 84 26.55 5.89 -23.00
C LEU A 84 26.57 6.77 -21.72
N THR A 85 25.85 7.90 -21.74
CA THR A 85 25.79 8.85 -20.62
C THR A 85 24.94 8.33 -19.44
N PRO A 86 25.27 8.61 -18.17
CA PRO A 86 24.54 8.07 -17.01
C PRO A 86 23.02 8.24 -17.05
N LYS A 87 22.52 9.37 -17.58
CA LYS A 87 21.08 9.62 -17.77
C LYS A 87 20.39 8.61 -18.69
N LEU A 88 21.11 8.13 -19.72
CA LEU A 88 20.59 7.13 -20.62
C LEU A 88 20.62 5.72 -20.01
N ILE A 89 21.51 5.44 -19.04
CA ILE A 89 21.40 4.21 -18.19
C ILE A 89 20.09 4.25 -17.47
N GLU A 90 19.83 5.36 -16.78
CA GLU A 90 18.75 5.47 -15.83
C GLU A 90 17.42 5.30 -16.55
N ALA A 91 17.26 5.99 -17.69
CA ALA A 91 16.10 5.82 -18.56
C ALA A 91 15.92 4.38 -19.05
N LEU A 92 17.00 3.68 -19.41
CA LEU A 92 16.92 2.27 -19.87
C LEU A 92 16.57 1.30 -18.75
N ILE A 93 17.13 1.49 -17.55
CA ILE A 93 16.83 0.65 -16.38
C ILE A 93 15.38 0.90 -15.90
N CYS A 94 14.94 2.17 -15.87
CA CYS A 94 13.57 2.51 -15.47
C CYS A 94 12.49 2.11 -16.50
N ALA A 95 12.87 1.92 -17.77
CA ALA A 95 11.95 1.51 -18.83
C ALA A 95 11.95 -0.01 -19.09
N GLN A 96 12.76 -0.78 -18.36
CA GLN A 96 12.80 -2.23 -18.47
C GLN A 96 11.79 -2.83 -17.48
N ASP A 97 10.65 -3.28 -18.02
CA ASP A 97 9.55 -3.96 -17.31
C ASP A 97 9.49 -5.44 -17.71
#